data_AF-A0A8C0RQN6-F1
#
_entry.id   AF-A0A8C0RQN6-F1
#
_cell.length_a   1.000
_cell.length_b   1.000
_cell.length_c   1.000
_cell.angle_alpha   90.00
_cell.angle_beta   90.00
_cell.angle_gamma   90.00
#
_symmetry.space_group_name_H-M   'P 1'
#
loop_
_entity.id
_entity.type
_entity.pdbx_description
1 polymer ?
#
loop_
_entity_poly.entity_id
_entity_poly.type
_entity_poly.pdbx_seq_one_letter_code
_entity_poly.pdbx_strand_id
1 'polypeptide(L)'
;RVVPDIPWRQMGSPGRTTALLGLSLILLLRSQGPGVQGQEFRFGPCRVQGVALQELREAFWTVKDTVQAKDNITSVRLLRKEVLQDVSQEDEMFSISESARRRFLLFQRAFKQLDIQAAQTKAFGEVDILLTWMEKFYEF
;
A
#
# COMPACT_ATOMS: atom_id res chain seq x y z
N ARG A 1 -31.33 -71.31 31.11
CA ARG A 1 -31.49 -70.03 30.39
C ARG A 1 -30.40 -69.12 30.91
N VAL A 2 -29.31 -68.98 30.17
CA VAL A 2 -28.10 -68.24 30.59
C VAL A 2 -28.40 -66.75 30.50
N VAL A 3 -28.19 -66.02 31.61
CA VAL A 3 -28.08 -64.56 31.61
C VAL A 3 -26.62 -64.26 31.95
N PRO A 4 -25.83 -63.65 31.06
CA PRO A 4 -24.51 -63.18 31.43
C PRO A 4 -24.57 -61.75 31.99
N ASP A 5 -23.82 -61.53 33.06
CA ASP A 5 -23.46 -60.22 33.60
C ASP A 5 -22.89 -59.30 32.51
N ILE A 6 -23.38 -58.07 32.46
CA ILE A 6 -22.91 -57.02 31.55
C ILE A 6 -21.76 -56.26 32.25
N PRO A 7 -20.53 -56.22 31.70
CA PRO A 7 -19.47 -55.40 32.24
C PRO A 7 -19.63 -53.94 31.78
N TRP A 8 -19.66 -53.02 32.74
CA TRP A 8 -19.57 -51.58 32.53
C TRP A 8 -18.25 -51.20 31.81
N ARG A 9 -18.28 -51.04 30.48
CA ARG A 9 -17.20 -50.38 29.73
C ARG A 9 -17.54 -48.91 29.49
N GLN A 10 -16.64 -48.09 30.03
CA GLN A 10 -16.55 -46.64 30.04
C GLN A 10 -17.09 -45.91 28.78
N MET A 11 -17.86 -44.85 29.03
CA MET A 11 -18.10 -43.77 28.06
C MET A 11 -16.78 -43.04 27.78
N GLY A 12 -16.11 -43.40 26.68
CA GLY A 12 -15.19 -42.49 26.01
C GLY A 12 -16.00 -41.44 25.28
N SER A 13 -15.99 -40.20 25.75
CA SER A 13 -16.64 -39.06 25.07
C SER A 13 -16.00 -38.85 23.69
N PRO A 14 -16.74 -39.00 22.56
CA PRO A 14 -16.20 -38.78 21.22
C PRO A 14 -16.00 -37.30 20.87
N GLY A 15 -16.33 -36.37 21.78
CA GLY A 15 -16.53 -34.95 21.44
C GLY A 15 -15.31 -34.03 21.56
N ARG A 16 -14.16 -34.50 22.06
CA ARG A 16 -13.01 -33.60 22.34
C ARG A 16 -12.07 -33.42 21.13
N THR A 17 -11.89 -34.46 20.31
CA THR A 17 -11.00 -34.42 19.14
C THR A 17 -11.60 -33.64 17.96
N THR A 18 -12.92 -33.74 17.76
CA THR A 18 -13.63 -33.00 16.70
C THR A 18 -13.70 -31.50 16.98
N ALA A 19 -13.85 -31.10 18.25
CA ALA A 19 -13.84 -29.69 18.65
C ALA A 19 -12.49 -29.01 18.40
N LEU A 20 -11.38 -29.71 18.65
CA LEU A 20 -10.02 -29.18 18.43
C LEU A 20 -9.69 -29.02 16.94
N LEU A 21 -10.08 -29.99 16.10
CA LEU A 21 -9.93 -29.89 14.65
C LEU A 21 -10.79 -28.76 14.07
N GLY A 22 -12.01 -28.59 14.56
CA GLY A 22 -12.90 -27.49 14.17
C GLY A 22 -12.34 -26.11 14.55
N LEU A 23 -11.84 -25.95 15.77
CA LEU A 23 -11.20 -24.70 16.21
C LEU A 23 -9.92 -24.39 15.44
N SER A 24 -9.08 -25.40 15.18
CA SER A 24 -7.87 -25.26 14.35
C SER A 24 -8.22 -24.80 12.93
N LEU A 25 -9.21 -25.42 12.30
CA LEU A 25 -9.68 -25.05 10.96
C LEU A 25 -10.26 -23.63 10.93
N ILE A 26 -11.03 -23.23 11.95
CA ILE A 26 -11.56 -21.87 12.07
C ILE A 26 -10.41 -20.86 12.22
N LEU A 27 -9.38 -21.14 13.01
CA LEU A 27 -8.21 -20.26 13.17
C LEU A 27 -7.39 -20.15 11.88
N LEU A 28 -7.20 -21.25 11.14
CA LEU A 28 -6.55 -21.28 9.82
C LEU A 28 -7.33 -20.48 8.76
N LEU A 29 -8.66 -20.60 8.75
CA LEU A 29 -9.52 -19.81 7.87
C LEU A 29 -9.53 -18.32 8.24
N ARG A 30 -9.34 -17.99 9.53
CA ARG A 30 -9.25 -16.61 10.04
C ARG A 30 -7.88 -15.97 9.83
N SER A 31 -6.81 -16.75 9.67
CA SER A 31 -5.47 -16.22 9.36
C SER A 31 -5.31 -15.86 7.88
N GLN A 32 -6.14 -16.44 7.01
CA GLN A 32 -6.24 -16.06 5.60
C GLN A 32 -7.19 -14.85 5.49
N GLY A 33 -6.76 -13.68 5.98
CA GLY A 33 -7.40 -12.43 5.55
C GLY A 33 -7.29 -12.29 4.03
N PRO A 34 -8.05 -11.38 3.39
CA PRO A 34 -7.75 -10.99 2.02
C PRO A 34 -6.41 -10.26 2.04
N GLY A 35 -5.32 -11.00 2.11
CA GLY A 35 -4.03 -10.50 1.71
C GLY A 35 -4.22 -10.11 0.26
N VAL A 36 -3.94 -8.85 -0.06
CA VAL A 36 -3.63 -8.42 -1.41
C VAL A 36 -2.41 -9.25 -1.83
N GLN A 37 -2.67 -10.47 -2.30
CA GLN A 37 -1.67 -11.51 -2.52
C GLN A 37 -1.14 -11.31 -3.94
N GLY A 38 0.10 -10.85 -4.06
CA GLY A 38 0.80 -10.65 -5.35
C GLY A 38 1.09 -9.20 -5.70
N GLN A 39 0.25 -8.25 -5.27
CA GLN A 39 0.46 -6.83 -5.59
C GLN A 39 1.44 -6.17 -4.62
N GLU A 40 2.59 -5.75 -5.14
CA GLU A 40 3.61 -5.02 -4.40
C GLU A 40 4.25 -3.93 -5.25
N PHE A 41 4.74 -2.87 -4.61
CA PHE A 41 5.67 -1.94 -5.26
C PHE A 41 7.10 -2.43 -5.10
N ARG A 42 7.89 -2.36 -6.17
CA ARG A 42 9.34 -2.61 -6.18
C ARG A 42 10.13 -1.34 -6.46
N PHE A 43 10.64 -0.73 -5.41
CA PHE A 43 11.54 0.42 -5.49
C PHE A 43 12.99 -0.05 -5.34
N GLY A 44 13.58 -0.53 -6.44
CA GLY A 44 14.90 -1.18 -6.40
C GLY A 44 14.87 -2.42 -5.50
N PRO A 45 15.73 -2.51 -4.46
CA PRO A 45 15.71 -3.65 -3.53
C PRO A 45 14.52 -3.64 -2.56
N CYS A 46 13.79 -2.52 -2.44
CA CYS A 46 12.69 -2.37 -1.49
C CYS A 46 11.37 -2.92 -2.06
N ARG A 47 10.68 -3.75 -1.28
CA ARG A 47 9.33 -4.26 -1.56
C ARG A 47 8.32 -3.65 -0.61
N VAL A 48 7.21 -3.15 -1.13
CA VAL A 48 6.12 -2.59 -0.33
C VAL A 48 4.83 -3.34 -0.65
N GLN A 49 4.33 -4.07 0.33
CA GLN A 49 3.11 -4.88 0.23
C GLN A 49 1.96 -4.23 1.01
N GLY A 50 0.73 -4.68 0.74
CA GLY A 50 -0.46 -4.20 1.46
C GLY A 50 -0.91 -2.79 1.07
N VAL A 51 -0.45 -2.28 -0.08
CA VAL A 51 -0.91 -1.02 -0.65
C VAL A 51 -1.70 -1.31 -1.92
N ALA A 52 -3.00 -1.06 -1.89
CA ALA A 52 -3.86 -1.17 -3.06
C ALA A 52 -3.82 0.15 -3.85
N LEU A 53 -3.02 0.19 -4.94
CA LEU A 53 -2.89 1.39 -5.77
C LEU A 53 -4.23 1.87 -6.33
N GLN A 54 -5.11 0.92 -6.68
CA GLN A 54 -6.43 1.21 -7.20
C GLN A 54 -7.32 1.91 -6.16
N GLU A 55 -7.32 1.45 -4.91
CA GLU A 55 -8.08 2.08 -3.83
C GLU A 55 -7.57 3.52 -3.57
N LEU A 56 -6.25 3.74 -3.61
CA LEU A 56 -5.67 5.08 -3.48
C LEU A 56 -6.12 6.01 -4.62
N ARG A 57 -6.16 5.51 -5.85
CA ARG A 57 -6.63 6.27 -7.02
C ARG A 57 -8.10 6.62 -6.91
N GLU A 58 -8.94 5.66 -6.55
CA GLU A 58 -10.38 5.87 -6.37
C GLU A 58 -10.65 6.87 -5.25
N ALA A 59 -9.96 6.74 -4.12
CA ALA A 59 -10.04 7.69 -3.02
C ALA A 59 -9.67 9.10 -3.48
N PHE A 60 -8.57 9.28 -4.22
CA PHE A 60 -8.19 10.60 -4.75
C PHE A 60 -9.19 11.13 -5.78
N TRP A 61 -9.71 10.26 -6.66
CA TRP A 61 -10.65 10.66 -7.71
C TRP A 61 -11.93 11.28 -7.13
N THR A 62 -12.36 10.85 -5.94
CA THR A 62 -13.54 11.41 -5.25
C THR A 62 -13.39 12.90 -4.89
N VAL A 63 -12.16 13.38 -4.74
CA VAL A 63 -11.87 14.75 -4.29
C VAL A 63 -11.09 15.57 -5.33
N LYS A 64 -10.63 14.94 -6.43
CA LYS A 64 -9.74 15.53 -7.44
C LYS A 64 -10.24 16.88 -7.93
N ASP A 65 -11.45 16.91 -8.48
CA ASP A 65 -12.00 18.13 -9.08
C ASP A 65 -12.15 19.25 -8.04
N THR A 66 -12.53 18.90 -6.80
CA THR A 66 -12.69 19.88 -5.73
C THR A 66 -11.37 20.49 -5.26
N VAL A 67 -10.29 19.71 -5.25
CA VAL A 67 -8.96 20.22 -4.83
C VAL A 67 -8.34 21.00 -5.97
N GLN A 68 -8.37 20.46 -7.20
CA GLN A 68 -7.78 21.11 -8.36
C GLN A 68 -8.50 22.42 -8.70
N ALA A 69 -9.81 22.52 -8.47
CA ALA A 69 -10.53 23.79 -8.59
C ALA A 69 -10.12 24.84 -7.55
N LYS A 70 -9.59 24.43 -6.40
CA LYS A 70 -9.05 25.34 -5.36
C LYS A 70 -7.60 25.77 -5.65
N ASP A 71 -6.89 25.07 -6.51
CA ASP A 71 -5.53 25.44 -6.93
C ASP A 71 -5.60 26.55 -7.98
N ASN A 72 -5.46 27.80 -7.52
CA ASN A 72 -5.44 28.96 -8.39
C ASN A 72 -4.07 29.25 -9.02
N ILE A 73 -3.02 28.47 -8.71
CA ILE A 73 -1.65 28.73 -9.16
C ILE A 73 -1.29 27.79 -10.31
N THR A 74 -1.69 28.11 -11.53
CA THR A 74 -1.39 27.26 -12.71
C THR A 74 0.03 27.39 -13.24
N SER A 75 0.76 28.44 -12.84
CA SER A 75 2.13 28.74 -13.32
C SER A 75 3.23 27.91 -12.67
N VAL A 76 2.92 27.26 -11.55
CA VAL A 76 3.84 26.42 -10.80
C VAL A 76 3.40 24.98 -10.91
N ARG A 77 4.36 24.05 -10.97
CA ARG A 77 4.15 22.61 -10.82
C ARG A 77 5.18 22.09 -9.84
N LEU A 78 4.76 21.32 -8.84
CA LEU A 78 5.66 20.80 -7.80
C LEU A 78 6.34 19.50 -8.24
N LEU A 79 5.54 18.56 -8.74
CA LEU A 79 5.95 17.26 -9.26
C LEU A 79 6.25 17.37 -10.76
N ARG A 80 7.38 18.01 -11.06
CA ARG A 80 7.90 18.15 -12.43
C ARG A 80 8.61 16.88 -12.89
N LYS A 81 8.90 16.80 -14.18
CA LYS A 81 9.60 15.64 -14.77
C LYS A 81 10.95 15.39 -14.11
N GLU A 82 11.70 16.45 -13.79
CA GLU A 82 13.02 16.38 -13.16
C GLU A 82 12.94 15.81 -11.73
N VAL A 83 11.83 16.05 -11.02
CA VAL A 83 11.60 15.47 -9.68
C VAL A 83 11.34 13.97 -9.78
N LEU A 84 10.56 13.56 -10.79
CA LEU A 84 10.05 12.19 -10.97
C LEU A 84 10.86 11.39 -12.01
N GLN A 85 12.04 11.85 -12.39
CA GLN A 85 12.87 11.18 -13.39
C GLN A 85 13.27 9.78 -12.91
N ASP A 86 13.33 8.81 -13.83
CA ASP A 86 13.67 7.44 -13.47
C ASP A 86 15.12 7.39 -12.95
N VAL A 87 15.28 6.72 -11.80
CA VAL A 87 16.50 6.71 -10.97
C VAL A 87 17.72 6.17 -11.72
N SER A 88 17.50 5.42 -12.80
CA SER A 88 18.52 4.70 -13.57
C SER A 88 19.19 5.51 -14.70
N GLN A 89 18.74 6.73 -14.99
CA GLN A 89 19.18 7.48 -16.18
C GLN A 89 19.98 8.77 -15.91
N GLU A 90 20.47 9.01 -14.69
CA GLU A 90 21.23 10.24 -14.39
C GLU A 90 22.61 9.98 -13.78
N ASP A 91 23.61 10.62 -14.39
CA ASP A 91 24.99 10.90 -13.97
C ASP A 91 25.68 9.85 -13.08
N GLU A 92 26.64 9.12 -13.67
CA GLU A 92 27.66 8.33 -12.95
C GLU A 92 28.42 9.15 -11.89
N MET A 93 28.29 10.48 -11.90
CA MET A 93 28.91 11.41 -10.96
C MET A 93 28.34 11.32 -9.54
N PHE A 94 27.07 10.95 -9.36
CA PHE A 94 26.41 10.98 -8.05
C PHE A 94 25.88 9.60 -7.64
N SER A 95 25.92 9.30 -6.34
CA SER A 95 25.24 8.12 -5.82
C SER A 95 23.71 8.23 -6.02
N ILE A 96 23.02 7.08 -6.11
CA ILE A 96 21.56 7.01 -6.17
C ILE A 96 20.89 7.85 -5.07
N SER A 97 21.43 7.78 -3.85
CA SER A 97 20.90 8.53 -2.70
C SER A 97 21.05 10.04 -2.87
N GLU A 98 22.16 10.51 -3.45
CA GLU A 98 22.42 11.92 -3.67
C GLU A 98 21.55 12.47 -4.81
N SER A 99 21.41 11.73 -5.90
CA SER A 99 20.45 12.06 -6.98
C SER A 99 19.02 12.16 -6.43
N ALA A 100 18.57 11.17 -5.65
CA ALA A 100 17.24 11.19 -5.03
C ALA A 100 17.06 12.40 -4.10
N ARG A 101 18.07 12.72 -3.28
CA ARG A 101 18.06 13.92 -2.41
C ARG A 101 17.98 15.20 -3.24
N ARG A 102 18.75 15.33 -4.31
CA ARG A 102 18.73 16.52 -5.18
C ARG A 102 17.34 16.74 -5.79
N ARG A 103 16.72 15.68 -6.31
CA ARG A 103 15.35 15.73 -6.87
C ARG A 103 14.30 16.08 -5.82
N PHE A 104 14.39 15.51 -4.62
CA PHE A 104 13.52 15.90 -3.51
C PHE A 104 13.68 17.38 -3.13
N LEU A 105 14.91 17.91 -3.14
CA LEU A 105 15.16 19.33 -2.86
C LEU A 105 14.59 20.27 -3.93
N LEU A 106 14.48 19.84 -5.19
CA LEU A 106 13.79 20.62 -6.24
C LEU A 106 12.30 20.77 -5.90
N PHE A 107 11.63 19.66 -5.55
CA PHE A 107 10.25 19.69 -5.07
C PHE A 107 10.13 20.58 -3.82
N GLN A 108 10.99 20.38 -2.82
CA GLN A 108 10.93 21.11 -1.56
C GLN A 108 11.10 22.63 -1.77
N ARG A 109 12.01 23.04 -2.66
CA ARG A 109 12.23 24.45 -2.99
C ARG A 109 10.98 25.06 -3.63
N ALA A 110 10.39 24.37 -4.61
CA ALA A 110 9.15 24.84 -5.26
C ALA A 110 7.98 24.91 -4.26
N PHE A 111 7.84 23.92 -3.38
CA PHE A 111 6.82 23.91 -2.33
C PHE A 111 6.97 25.11 -1.37
N LYS A 112 8.20 25.41 -0.93
CA LYS A 112 8.50 26.51 0.00
C LYS A 112 8.38 27.91 -0.60
N GLN A 113 8.31 28.04 -1.93
CA GLN A 113 8.09 29.31 -2.60
C GLN A 113 6.62 29.75 -2.59
N LEU A 114 5.70 28.83 -2.29
CA LEU A 114 4.27 29.10 -2.21
C LEU A 114 3.89 29.44 -0.76
N ASP A 115 2.82 30.21 -0.60
CA ASP A 115 2.14 30.29 0.70
C ASP A 115 1.73 28.88 1.16
N ILE A 116 1.73 28.64 2.47
CA ILE A 116 1.49 27.30 3.03
C ILE A 116 0.16 26.69 2.57
N GLN A 117 -0.91 27.48 2.48
CA GLN A 117 -2.22 26.97 2.06
C GLN A 117 -2.25 26.65 0.57
N ALA A 118 -1.61 27.49 -0.23
CA ALA A 118 -1.45 27.25 -1.66
C ALA A 118 -0.56 26.03 -1.94
N ALA A 119 0.54 25.87 -1.18
CA ALA A 119 1.44 24.74 -1.28
C ALA A 119 0.74 23.42 -0.95
N GLN A 120 -0.08 23.39 0.10
CA GLN A 120 -0.87 22.23 0.49
C GLN A 120 -1.92 21.87 -0.56
N THR A 121 -2.71 22.86 -1.00
CA THR A 121 -3.75 22.65 -2.03
C THR A 121 -3.15 22.11 -3.31
N LYS A 122 -2.02 22.70 -3.74
CA LYS A 122 -1.28 22.28 -4.92
C LYS A 122 -0.69 20.88 -4.79
N ALA A 123 0.00 20.59 -3.69
CA ALA A 123 0.59 19.27 -3.47
C ALA A 123 -0.47 18.17 -3.42
N PHE A 124 -1.63 18.44 -2.82
CA PHE A 124 -2.75 17.50 -2.85
C PHE A 124 -3.33 17.36 -4.26
N GLY A 125 -3.48 18.46 -5.00
CA GLY A 125 -3.99 18.46 -6.37
C GLY A 125 -3.09 17.73 -7.39
N GLU A 126 -1.81 17.54 -7.06
CA GLU A 126 -0.83 16.83 -7.89
C GLU A 126 -0.63 15.35 -7.47
N VAL A 127 -1.44 14.81 -6.54
CA VAL A 127 -1.33 13.41 -6.09
C VAL A 127 -1.55 12.40 -7.22
N ASP A 128 -2.40 12.71 -8.21
CA ASP A 128 -2.55 11.86 -9.40
C ASP A 128 -1.25 11.69 -10.19
N ILE A 129 -0.43 12.74 -10.27
CA ILE A 129 0.90 12.69 -10.90
C ILE A 129 1.81 11.73 -10.12
N LEU A 130 1.79 11.80 -8.79
CA LEU A 130 2.56 10.90 -7.93
C LEU A 130 2.11 9.44 -8.08
N LEU A 131 0.80 9.18 -8.03
CA LEU A 131 0.23 7.83 -8.18
C LEU A 131 0.50 7.25 -9.58
N THR A 132 0.52 8.09 -10.62
CA THR A 132 0.91 7.70 -11.98
C THR A 132 2.37 7.34 -12.06
N TRP A 133 3.25 8.07 -11.36
CA TRP A 133 4.67 7.72 -11.30
C TRP A 133 4.92 6.44 -10.51
N MET A 134 4.26 6.26 -9.37
CA MET A 134 4.39 5.06 -8.53
C MET A 134 3.95 3.79 -9.24
N GLU A 135 2.94 3.87 -10.12
CA GLU A 135 2.44 2.75 -10.92
C GLU A 135 3.53 2.04 -11.74
N LYS A 136 4.58 2.77 -12.17
CA LYS A 136 5.73 2.20 -12.89
C LYS A 136 6.47 1.12 -12.09
N PHE A 137 6.34 1.14 -10.77
CA PHE A 137 7.01 0.22 -9.85
C PHE A 137 6.05 -0.83 -9.30
N TYR A 138 4.80 -0.86 -9.77
CA TYR A 138 3.78 -1.80 -9.30
C TYR A 138 3.87 -3.11 -10.07
N GLU A 139 4.04 -4.21 -9.35
CA GLU A 139 4.12 -5.56 -9.90
C GLU A 139 3.02 -6.45 -9.32
N PHE A 140 2.61 -7.45 -10.11
CA PHE A 140 1.58 -8.45 -9.77
C PHE A 140 2.20 -9.83 -9.51
#